data_AF-A0A7X6XCK7-F1
#
_entry.id   AF-A0A7X6XCK7-F1
#
_cell.length_a   1.000
_cell.length_b   1.000
_cell.length_c   1.000
_cell.angle_alpha   90.00
_cell.angle_beta   90.00
_cell.angle_gamma   90.00
#
_symmetry.space_group_name_H-M   'P 1'
#
loop_
_entity.id
_entity.type
_entity.pdbx_description
1 polymer ?
#
loop_
_entity_poly.entity_id
_entity_poly.type
_entity_poly.pdbx_seq_one_letter_code
_entity_poly.pdbx_strand_id
1 'polypeptide(L)' 'MNIQHNIQLKPYNSFRTEAKAKLFCEPKSVEELSKIVRHYSDEKKLVLGGG' A
#
# COMPACT_ATOMS: atom_id res chain seq x y z
N MET A 1 -3.39 -11.89 0.83
CA MET A 1 -3.43 -10.79 -0.14
C MET A 1 -4.78 -10.13 -0.09
N ASN A 2 -4.89 -9.03 0.66
CA ASN A 2 -6.06 -8.15 0.63
C ASN A 2 -5.65 -6.85 -0.05
N ILE A 3 -5.97 -6.71 -1.34
CA ILE A 3 -5.69 -5.49 -2.11
C ILE A 3 -6.94 -4.62 -2.04
N GLN A 4 -6.80 -3.44 -1.46
CA GLN A 4 -7.84 -2.44 -1.41
C GLN A 4 -7.65 -1.47 -2.57
N HIS A 5 -8.74 -1.07 -3.19
CA HIS A 5 -8.72 -0.15 -4.33
C HIS A 5 -9.25 1.21 -3.91
N ASN A 6 -8.64 2.26 -4.45
CA ASN A 6 -9.18 3.62 -4.37
C ASN A 6 -9.42 4.12 -2.93
N ILE A 7 -8.50 3.80 -2.00
CA ILE A 7 -8.65 4.17 -0.59
C ILE A 7 -8.02 5.52 -0.26
N GLN A 8 -8.49 6.16 0.81
CA GLN A 8 -7.84 7.34 1.38
C GLN A 8 -6.67 6.96 2.29
N LEU A 9 -5.53 7.62 2.09
CA LEU A 9 -4.32 7.45 2.88
C LEU A 9 -4.27 8.35 4.13
N LYS A 10 -5.30 9.16 4.37
CA LYS A 10 -5.42 10.04 5.55
C LYS A 10 -5.18 9.34 6.90
N PRO A 11 -5.66 8.10 7.14
CA PRO A 11 -5.37 7.38 8.38
C PRO A 11 -3.92 6.88 8.49
N TYR A 12 -3.21 6.83 7.37
CA TYR A 12 -1.87 6.26 7.24
C TYR A 12 -0.77 7.31 7.18
N ASN A 13 -1.09 8.57 7.47
CA ASN A 13 -0.10 9.64 7.59
C ASN A 13 -0.43 10.56 8.77
N SER A 14 0.58 10.92 9.56
CA SER A 14 0.42 11.73 10.78
C SER A 14 -0.07 13.15 10.52
N PHE A 15 0.26 13.70 9.35
CA PHE A 15 -0.24 15.01 8.89
C PHE A 15 -1.73 15.00 8.54
N ARG A 16 -2.35 13.83 8.44
CA ARG A 16 -3.75 13.61 8.02
C ARG A 16 -4.09 14.33 6.72
N THR A 17 -3.13 14.37 5.80
CA THR A 17 -3.35 14.92 4.45
C THR A 17 -4.17 13.96 3.62
N GLU A 18 -4.92 14.53 2.67
CA GLU A 18 -5.76 13.76 1.76
C GLU A 18 -4.94 13.30 0.57
N ALA A 19 -4.91 11.99 0.38
CA ALA A 19 -4.26 11.35 -0.77
C ALA A 19 -4.97 10.03 -1.05
N LYS A 20 -5.15 9.70 -2.32
CA LYS A 20 -5.86 8.49 -2.73
C LYS A 20 -4.88 7.49 -3.32
N ALA A 21 -4.85 6.28 -2.76
CA ALA A 21 -4.10 5.16 -3.32
C ALA A 21 -4.97 4.41 -4.34
N LYS A 22 -4.46 4.23 -5.56
CA LYS A 22 -5.08 3.36 -6.58
C LYS A 22 -5.20 1.92 -6.05
N LEU A 23 -4.11 1.45 -5.45
CA LEU A 23 -3.96 0.13 -4.83
C LEU A 23 -3.31 0.31 -3.46
N PHE A 24 -3.79 -0.43 -2.48
CA PHE A 24 -3.22 -0.45 -1.14
C PHE A 24 -3.23 -1.86 -0.56
N CYS A 25 -2.18 -2.20 0.18
CA CYS A 25 -2.06 -3.48 0.86
C CYS A 25 -1.15 -3.36 2.08
N GLU A 26 -1.41 -4.18 3.09
CA GLU A 26 -0.60 -4.30 4.30
C GLU A 26 -0.12 -5.75 4.44
N PRO A 27 1.01 -6.11 3.79
CA PRO A 27 1.53 -7.47 3.85
C PRO A 27 1.95 -7.81 5.29
N LYS A 28 1.58 -9.02 5.75
CA LYS A 28 1.90 -9.48 7.10
C LYS A 28 3.09 -10.45 7.15
N SER A 29 3.67 -10.79 6.00
CA SER A 29 4.84 -11.67 5.91
C SER A 29 5.73 -11.33 4.71
N VAL A 30 6.96 -11.82 4.73
CA VAL A 30 7.94 -11.63 3.64
C VAL A 30 7.47 -12.31 2.36
N GLU A 31 6.78 -13.45 2.47
CA GLU A 31 6.22 -14.19 1.34
C GLU A 31 5.09 -13.39 0.69
N GLU A 32 4.23 -12.76 1.48
CA GLU A 32 3.15 -11.91 0.96
C GLU A 32 3.72 -10.67 0.25
N LEU A 33 4.70 -9.99 0.87
CA LEU A 33 5.40 -8.87 0.26
C LEU A 33 6.04 -9.27 -1.07
N SER A 34 6.77 -10.39 -1.09
CA SER A 34 7.43 -10.89 -2.31
C SER A 34 6.44 -11.20 -3.43
N LYS A 35 5.28 -11.76 -3.09
CA LYS A 35 4.20 -12.01 -4.07
C LYS A 35 3.64 -10.70 -4.64
N ILE A 36 3.37 -9.70 -3.80
CA ILE A 36 2.82 -8.41 -4.23
C ILE A 36 3.81 -7.67 -5.13
N VAL A 37 5.09 -7.63 -4.75
CA VAL A 37 6.11 -6.93 -5.52
C VAL A 37 6.26 -7.53 -6.93
N ARG A 38 6.18 -8.87 -7.05
CA ARG A 38 6.25 -9.58 -8.33
C ARG A 38 4.96 -9.43 -9.16
N HIS A 39 3.80 -9.55 -8.53
CA HIS A 39 2.51 -9.53 -9.23
C HIS A 39 2.15 -8.16 -9.79
N TYR A 40 2.54 -7.09 -9.08
CA TYR A 40 2.32 -5.70 -9.49
C TYR A 40 3.63 -5.06 -9.95
N SER A 41 4.44 -5.73 -10.77
CA SER A 41 5.76 -5.25 -11.21
C SER A 41 5.72 -3.86 -11.82
N ASP A 42 4.68 -3.58 -12.61
CA ASP A 42 4.57 -2.38 -13.44
C ASP A 42 4.01 -1.16 -12.69
N GLU A 43 3.44 -1.38 -11.50
CA GLU A 43 2.94 -0.32 -10.64
C GLU A 43 4.10 0.33 -9.87
N LYS A 44 4.12 1.67 -9.84
CA LYS A 44 5.03 2.42 -8.97
C LYS A 44 4.62 2.21 -7.51
N LYS A 45 5.59 1.81 -6.67
CA LYS A 45 5.34 1.42 -5.28
C LYS A 45 5.79 2.52 -4.33
N LEU A 46 4.92 2.86 -3.39
CA LEU A 46 5.23 3.68 -2.22
C LEU A 46 5.22 2.75 -1.00
N VAL A 47 6.35 2.65 -0.31
CA VAL A 47 6.45 1.88 0.94
C VAL A 47 6.18 2.81 2.10
N LEU A 48 5.19 2.47 2.93
CA LEU A 48 4.79 3.25 4.10
C LEU A 48 5.20 2.51 5.38
N GLY A 49 5.70 3.27 6.35
CA GLY A 49 5.91 2.83 7.73
C GLY A 49 4.78 3.33 8.64
N GLY A 50 5.12 4.14 9.64
CA GLY A 50 4.14 4.80 10.53
C GLY A 50 3.57 6.12 10.00
N GLY A 51 3.88 6.50 8.76
CA GLY A 51 3.54 7.80 8.16
C GLY A 51 4.63 8.28 7.23
#